data_AF-Q9FEJ8-F1
#
_entry.id   AF-Q9FEJ8-F1
#
_cell.length_a   1.000
_cell.length_b   1.000
_cell.length_c   1.000
_cell.angle_alpha   90.00
_cell.angle_beta   90.00
_cell.angle_gamma   90.00
#
_symmetry.space_group_name_H-M   'P 1'
#
loop_
_entity.id
_entity.type
_entity.pdbx_description
1 polymer ?
#
loop_
_entity_poly.entity_id
_entity_poly.type
_entity_poly.pdbx_seq_one_letter_code
_entity_poly.pdbx_strand_id
1 'polypeptide(L)'
;GTVSEQRRESAMMMPESIAPVNALNLNSKEPPLLMGAGHSSLTPGLLALAENSSDSEDKRLGKKKQKRRRPKEHGEDGEDRPREHPFIVTEPGEAARGKKNGLDYLFDLYEQCGKFLEQVQQLAREKGEKCPTKVTNQVFRHAKHTGAGYINKPKMRHYVHCYALHCLDIDQSNALRKLYKERGENVGAWRGACYYPLVAMARDNNWDIEGLFNRNEKLRIWYVPTKLRQLCHVEKVKYGE
;
A
#
# COMPACT_ATOMS: atom_id res chain seq x y z
N GLY A 1 -20.28 33.51 -62.65
CA GLY A 1 -19.46 33.99 -61.51
C GLY A 1 -19.96 33.31 -60.27
N THR A 2 -19.15 32.46 -59.61
CA THR A 2 -18.26 32.79 -58.47
C THR A 2 -19.09 33.09 -57.20
N VAL A 3 -19.36 32.13 -56.29
CA VAL A 3 -18.51 31.49 -55.24
C VAL A 3 -18.28 32.39 -54.00
N SER A 4 -18.34 31.74 -52.82
CA SER A 4 -17.89 32.16 -51.45
C SER A 4 -18.97 32.80 -50.57
N GLU A 5 -19.56 32.13 -49.57
CA GLU A 5 -18.99 31.62 -48.30
C GLU A 5 -18.46 32.76 -47.38
N GLN A 6 -19.23 33.08 -46.33
CA GLN A 6 -18.79 33.97 -45.26
C GLN A 6 -19.11 33.34 -43.90
N ARG A 7 -18.14 32.52 -43.47
CA ARG A 7 -17.94 32.00 -42.13
C ARG A 7 -17.50 33.16 -41.24
N ARG A 8 -18.31 33.53 -40.24
CA ARG A 8 -17.89 34.47 -39.19
C ARG A 8 -17.21 33.69 -38.06
N GLU A 9 -15.92 33.97 -37.91
CA GLU A 9 -15.11 33.61 -36.75
C GLU A 9 -15.62 34.35 -35.50
N SER A 10 -15.69 33.64 -34.38
CA SER A 10 -15.68 34.25 -33.04
C SER A 10 -14.54 33.62 -32.27
N ALA A 11 -13.36 34.18 -32.50
CA ALA A 11 -12.26 34.15 -31.55
C ALA A 11 -12.46 35.33 -30.61
N MET A 12 -12.44 35.10 -29.29
CA MET A 12 -11.76 35.96 -28.30
C MET A 12 -12.05 35.52 -26.85
N MET A 13 -10.96 35.45 -26.08
CA MET A 13 -10.83 35.60 -24.62
C MET A 13 -10.83 34.32 -23.77
N MET A 14 -9.62 33.74 -23.67
CA MET A 14 -9.18 32.96 -22.50
C MET A 14 -8.71 33.94 -21.40
N PRO A 15 -9.03 33.73 -20.11
CA PRO A 15 -8.31 34.38 -19.03
C PRO A 15 -7.05 33.56 -18.67
N GLU A 16 -5.89 34.22 -18.77
CA GLU A 16 -4.59 33.73 -18.33
C GLU A 16 -4.41 33.83 -16.80
N SER A 17 -3.55 32.92 -16.31
CA SER A 17 -2.59 33.07 -15.20
C SER A 17 -3.10 33.09 -13.76
N ILE A 18 -2.92 31.95 -13.08
CA ILE A 18 -2.71 31.89 -11.63
C ILE A 18 -1.33 31.27 -11.38
N ALA A 19 -0.50 32.01 -10.66
CA ALA A 19 0.89 31.72 -10.31
C ALA A 19 1.08 30.42 -9.49
N PRO A 20 2.27 29.81 -9.50
CA PRO A 20 2.53 28.54 -8.83
C PRO A 20 2.65 28.73 -7.31
N VAL A 21 1.81 28.01 -6.57
CA VAL A 21 1.94 27.88 -5.12
C VAL A 21 3.06 26.88 -4.77
N ASN A 22 4.06 27.42 -4.07
CA ASN A 22 5.12 26.81 -3.28
C ASN A 22 5.21 25.28 -3.22
N ALA A 23 6.33 24.78 -3.74
CA ALA A 23 6.84 23.43 -3.49
C ALA A 23 7.13 23.22 -2.00
N LEU A 24 6.38 22.33 -1.35
CA LEU A 24 6.74 21.82 -0.02
C LEU A 24 7.59 20.55 -0.19
N ASN A 25 8.90 20.75 -0.04
CA ASN A 25 9.91 19.71 0.05
C ASN A 25 9.80 19.01 1.42
N LEU A 26 9.35 17.75 1.44
CA LEU A 26 9.29 16.90 2.63
C LEU A 26 10.34 15.80 2.53
N ASN A 27 11.59 16.17 2.80
CA ASN A 27 12.63 15.20 3.12
C ASN A 27 13.52 15.77 4.23
N SER A 28 13.23 15.42 5.48
CA SER A 28 14.17 15.55 6.58
C SER A 28 13.92 14.40 7.56
N LYS A 29 14.81 13.41 7.51
CA LYS A 29 15.06 12.44 8.57
C LYS A 29 16.34 12.90 9.25
N GLU A 30 16.30 13.28 10.52
CA GLU A 30 17.43 13.10 11.45
C GLU A 30 16.92 12.90 12.90
N PRO A 31 17.58 12.04 13.70
CA PRO A 31 17.23 11.74 15.09
C PRO A 31 17.96 12.65 16.10
N PRO A 32 17.46 12.81 17.35
CA PRO A 32 18.10 13.67 18.32
C PRO A 32 19.23 12.95 19.07
N LEU A 33 20.43 13.55 19.07
CA LEU A 33 21.51 13.27 20.02
C LEU A 33 21.50 14.32 21.13
N LEU A 34 21.48 13.81 22.36
CA LEU A 34 21.42 14.55 23.61
C LEU A 34 22.87 14.83 24.07
N MET A 35 23.23 16.09 24.28
CA MET A 35 24.54 16.49 24.79
C MET A 35 24.41 17.37 26.03
N GLY A 36 25.06 16.92 27.11
CA GLY A 36 25.90 17.75 27.98
C GLY A 36 25.24 18.70 28.97
N ALA A 37 25.22 18.30 30.24
CA ALA A 37 25.34 19.22 31.37
C ALA A 37 26.44 18.69 32.30
N GLY A 38 27.55 19.41 32.36
CA GLY A 38 28.54 19.28 33.43
C GLY A 38 28.28 20.36 34.48
N HIS A 39 28.48 20.02 35.75
CA HIS A 39 29.29 20.78 36.71
C HIS A 39 29.24 20.11 38.11
N SER A 40 30.44 19.85 38.63
CA SER A 40 30.89 19.91 40.05
C SER A 40 30.18 19.10 41.15
N SER A 41 30.96 18.28 41.88
CA SER A 41 31.41 18.56 43.26
C SER A 41 31.41 17.33 44.21
N LEU A 42 32.62 17.01 44.73
CA LEU A 42 32.98 16.46 46.05
C LEU A 42 32.62 15.01 46.47
N THR A 43 33.68 14.22 46.69
CA THR A 43 33.82 13.14 47.69
C THR A 43 33.97 13.76 49.10
N PRO A 44 33.85 13.07 50.27
CA PRO A 44 34.45 11.76 50.60
C PRO A 44 33.68 10.86 51.62
N GLY A 45 34.20 9.66 51.90
CA GLY A 45 33.88 8.93 53.14
C GLY A 45 34.02 7.42 53.10
N LEU A 46 35.21 6.92 53.44
CA LEU A 46 35.50 5.53 53.84
C LEU A 46 34.76 5.16 55.14
N LEU A 47 34.30 3.92 55.29
CA LEU A 47 34.52 3.08 56.48
C LEU A 47 34.14 1.61 56.19
N ALA A 48 35.08 0.72 56.48
CA ALA A 48 34.98 -0.73 56.45
C ALA A 48 34.19 -1.25 57.67
N LEU A 49 33.69 -2.49 57.60
CA LEU A 49 33.89 -3.55 58.62
C LEU A 49 33.42 -4.92 58.08
N ALA A 50 34.29 -5.91 58.26
CA ALA A 50 34.09 -7.37 58.21
C ALA A 50 33.10 -7.81 59.33
N GLU A 51 32.63 -9.04 59.53
CA GLU A 51 32.86 -10.42 59.08
C GLU A 51 31.71 -11.22 59.74
N ASN A 52 31.12 -12.24 59.12
CA ASN A 52 30.89 -13.51 59.86
C ASN A 52 30.59 -14.66 58.91
N SER A 53 31.43 -15.68 59.04
CA SER A 53 31.36 -17.01 58.45
C SER A 53 30.18 -17.82 59.02
N SER A 54 29.54 -18.65 58.18
CA SER A 54 29.16 -20.01 58.57
C SER A 54 28.82 -20.84 57.34
N ASP A 55 29.66 -21.85 57.12
CA ASP A 55 29.57 -22.94 56.17
C ASP A 55 28.41 -23.90 56.50
N SER A 56 27.71 -24.41 55.49
CA SER A 56 26.95 -25.68 55.53
C SER A 56 26.51 -26.06 54.11
N GLU A 57 27.23 -27.04 53.53
CA GLU A 57 26.88 -27.70 52.28
C GLU A 57 25.62 -28.57 52.42
N ASP A 58 24.62 -28.37 51.55
CA ASP A 58 23.55 -29.34 51.36
C ASP A 58 23.17 -29.49 49.88
N LYS A 59 23.43 -30.70 49.38
CA LYS A 59 23.22 -31.16 48.00
C LYS A 59 21.74 -31.19 47.66
N ARG A 60 21.26 -30.36 46.72
CA ARG A 60 19.98 -30.62 46.03
C ARG A 60 20.02 -30.37 44.52
N LEU A 61 19.98 -31.51 43.84
CA LEU A 61 19.83 -31.78 42.40
C LEU A 61 18.90 -30.80 41.67
N GLY A 62 19.46 -30.08 40.69
CA GLY A 62 18.74 -29.20 39.79
C GLY A 62 17.78 -29.97 38.87
N LYS A 63 16.48 -29.66 39.00
CA LYS A 63 15.40 -30.12 38.13
C LYS A 63 15.63 -29.63 36.69
N LYS A 64 16.10 -30.51 35.79
CA LYS A 64 16.08 -30.29 34.34
C LYS A 64 14.63 -30.31 33.86
N LYS A 65 14.03 -29.12 33.71
CA LYS A 65 12.71 -28.92 33.09
C LYS A 65 12.83 -29.25 31.61
N GLN A 66 12.39 -30.47 31.26
CA GLN A 66 12.35 -31.01 29.91
C GLN A 66 11.46 -30.12 29.03
N LYS A 67 12.07 -29.21 28.27
CA LYS A 67 11.38 -28.38 27.27
C LYS A 67 10.87 -29.32 26.18
N ARG A 68 9.58 -29.69 26.25
CA ARG A 68 8.84 -30.39 25.18
C ARG A 68 9.10 -29.64 23.88
N ARG A 69 10.01 -30.17 23.06
CA ARG A 69 10.20 -29.74 21.68
C ARG A 69 8.90 -30.09 20.96
N ARG A 70 8.09 -29.08 20.66
CA ARG A 70 7.03 -29.22 19.66
C ARG A 70 7.69 -29.70 18.35
N PRO A 71 7.08 -30.63 17.60
CA PRO A 71 7.55 -30.98 16.27
C PRO A 71 7.74 -29.70 15.47
N LYS A 72 8.91 -29.58 14.85
CA LYS A 72 9.22 -28.52 13.90
C LYS A 72 8.33 -28.77 12.70
N GLU A 73 7.13 -28.18 12.70
CA GLU A 73 6.36 -28.06 11.47
C GLU A 73 7.27 -27.41 10.44
N HIS A 74 7.26 -28.00 9.26
CA HIS A 74 8.11 -27.66 8.13
C HIS A 74 7.78 -26.22 7.71
N GLY A 75 8.48 -25.27 8.34
CA GLY A 75 8.48 -23.87 7.96
C GLY A 75 9.25 -23.72 6.65
N GLU A 76 8.60 -24.07 5.54
CA GLU A 76 8.93 -23.66 4.17
C GLU A 76 8.66 -22.13 4.01
N ASP A 77 9.15 -21.33 4.96
CA ASP A 77 8.99 -19.88 4.99
C ASP A 77 10.24 -19.15 4.48
N GLY A 78 11.22 -19.89 3.93
CA GLY A 78 12.50 -19.35 3.48
C GLY A 78 12.96 -19.81 2.09
N GLU A 79 12.18 -20.60 1.37
CA GLU A 79 12.66 -21.20 0.12
C GLU A 79 12.30 -20.32 -1.09
N ASP A 80 13.29 -19.50 -1.44
CA ASP A 80 13.72 -19.26 -2.82
C ASP A 80 12.64 -18.84 -3.82
N ARG A 81 11.89 -17.77 -3.48
CA ARG A 81 11.12 -17.07 -4.51
C ARG A 81 12.03 -16.09 -5.24
N PRO A 82 12.24 -16.24 -6.55
CA PRO A 82 12.85 -15.20 -7.35
C PRO A 82 12.10 -13.90 -7.09
N ARG A 83 12.83 -12.87 -6.63
CA ARG A 83 12.25 -11.55 -6.41
C ARG A 83 11.64 -11.08 -7.74
N GLU A 84 10.35 -10.80 -7.72
CA GLU A 84 9.65 -10.31 -8.90
C GLU A 84 10.29 -9.04 -9.44
N HIS A 85 10.21 -8.90 -10.77
CA HIS A 85 10.66 -7.69 -11.43
C HIS A 85 9.85 -6.47 -10.94
N PRO A 86 10.53 -5.33 -10.69
CA PRO A 86 9.84 -4.12 -10.27
C PRO A 86 8.94 -3.62 -11.39
N PHE A 87 7.84 -2.98 -11.01
CA PHE A 87 6.95 -2.33 -11.97
C PHE A 87 7.58 -1.06 -12.56
N ILE A 88 7.20 -0.75 -13.79
CA ILE A 88 7.45 0.54 -14.45
C ILE A 88 6.11 1.11 -14.95
N VAL A 89 6.05 2.42 -15.11
CA VAL A 89 4.88 3.05 -15.72
C VAL A 89 4.85 2.69 -17.20
N THR A 90 3.77 2.04 -17.64
CA THR A 90 3.53 1.67 -19.05
C THR A 90 2.22 2.25 -19.53
N GLU A 91 2.15 2.57 -20.81
CA GLU A 91 0.91 2.89 -21.49
C GLU A 91 -0.03 1.67 -21.54
N PRO A 92 -1.35 1.87 -21.73
CA PRO A 92 -2.29 0.77 -21.91
C PRO A 92 -1.90 -0.11 -23.10
N GLY A 93 -1.74 -1.41 -22.85
CA GLY A 93 -1.35 -2.39 -23.88
C GLY A 93 0.15 -2.43 -24.17
N GLU A 94 0.96 -1.59 -23.52
CA GLU A 94 2.41 -1.60 -23.70
C GLU A 94 3.07 -2.66 -22.80
N ALA A 95 3.77 -3.59 -23.44
CA ALA A 95 4.64 -4.53 -22.72
C ALA A 95 5.87 -3.81 -22.15
N ALA A 96 6.13 -4.02 -20.86
CA ALA A 96 7.34 -3.52 -20.23
C ALA A 96 8.58 -4.16 -20.87
N ARG A 97 9.60 -3.35 -21.16
CA ARG A 97 10.86 -3.82 -21.75
C ARG A 97 11.84 -4.28 -20.68
N GLY A 98 12.57 -5.35 -20.97
CA GLY A 98 13.62 -5.89 -20.10
C GLY A 98 13.08 -6.61 -18.85
N LYS A 99 13.87 -6.64 -17.77
CA LYS A 99 13.53 -7.27 -16.48
C LYS A 99 12.59 -6.39 -15.64
N LYS A 100 11.46 -5.99 -16.21
CA LYS A 100 10.47 -5.06 -15.63
C LYS A 100 9.05 -5.55 -15.91
N ASN A 101 8.14 -5.24 -15.01
CA ASN A 101 6.71 -5.56 -15.17
C ASN A 101 5.91 -4.30 -15.53
N GLY A 102 4.91 -4.44 -16.41
CA GLY A 102 4.02 -3.33 -16.79
C GLY A 102 2.85 -3.15 -15.83
N LEU A 103 2.14 -2.03 -15.97
CA LEU A 103 0.96 -1.73 -15.14
C LEU A 103 -0.26 -2.57 -15.52
N ASP A 104 -0.39 -3.00 -16.78
CA ASP A 104 -1.47 -3.91 -17.17
C ASP A 104 -1.32 -5.27 -16.47
N TYR A 105 -0.09 -5.77 -16.34
CA TYR A 105 0.17 -6.97 -15.55
C TYR A 105 -0.18 -6.76 -14.08
N LEU A 106 0.12 -5.59 -13.51
CA LEU A 106 -0.30 -5.25 -12.15
C LEU A 106 -1.83 -5.34 -11.99
N PHE A 107 -2.61 -4.83 -12.95
CA PHE A 107 -4.08 -4.89 -12.91
C PHE A 107 -4.61 -6.31 -13.11
N ASP A 108 -3.99 -7.12 -13.97
CA ASP A 108 -4.32 -8.54 -14.12
C ASP A 108 -4.14 -9.31 -12.79
N LEU A 109 -3.13 -8.99 -11.97
CA LEU A 109 -2.98 -9.60 -10.65
C LEU A 109 -4.20 -9.36 -9.73
N TYR A 110 -4.90 -8.22 -9.88
CA TYR A 110 -6.14 -7.96 -9.14
C TYR A 110 -7.30 -8.82 -9.65
N GLU A 111 -7.39 -9.03 -10.96
CA GLU A 111 -8.39 -9.91 -11.56
C GLU A 111 -8.18 -11.37 -11.15
N GLN A 112 -6.92 -11.82 -11.12
CA GLN A 112 -6.55 -13.14 -10.59
C GLN A 112 -6.93 -13.30 -9.11
N CYS A 113 -6.73 -12.27 -8.28
CA CYS A 113 -7.19 -12.30 -6.88
C CYS A 113 -8.72 -12.44 -6.77
N GLY A 114 -9.48 -11.86 -7.70
CA GLY A 114 -10.94 -12.05 -7.79
C GLY A 114 -11.30 -13.52 -8.04
N LYS A 115 -10.66 -14.16 -9.03
CA LYS A 115 -10.84 -15.59 -9.33
C LYS A 115 -10.49 -16.48 -8.14
N PHE A 116 -9.41 -16.18 -7.43
CA PHE A 116 -9.05 -16.94 -6.21
C PHE A 116 -10.06 -16.72 -5.07
N LEU A 117 -10.63 -15.53 -4.94
CA LEU A 117 -11.70 -15.30 -3.97
C LEU A 117 -12.94 -16.14 -4.31
N GLU A 118 -13.36 -16.19 -5.57
CA GLU A 118 -14.50 -17.03 -6.01
C GLU A 118 -14.27 -18.51 -5.71
N GLN A 119 -13.05 -19.03 -5.97
CA GLN A 119 -12.69 -20.40 -5.61
C GLN A 119 -12.77 -20.64 -4.09
N VAL A 120 -12.22 -19.72 -3.28
CA VAL A 120 -12.30 -19.82 -1.81
C VAL A 120 -13.74 -19.75 -1.33
N GLN A 121 -14.58 -18.91 -1.94
CA GLN A 121 -16.00 -18.80 -1.64
C GLN A 121 -16.75 -20.09 -1.96
N GLN A 122 -16.46 -20.72 -3.09
CA GLN A 122 -17.05 -22.00 -3.49
C GLN A 122 -16.68 -23.12 -2.51
N LEU A 123 -15.40 -23.22 -2.17
CA LEU A 123 -14.91 -24.18 -1.17
C LEU A 123 -15.52 -23.96 0.22
N ALA A 124 -15.72 -22.70 0.63
CA ALA A 124 -16.38 -22.38 1.89
C ALA A 124 -17.85 -22.79 1.90
N ARG A 125 -18.57 -22.59 0.77
CA ARG A 125 -19.97 -23.04 0.62
C ARG A 125 -20.09 -24.56 0.70
N GLU A 126 -19.21 -25.29 0.01
CA GLU A 126 -19.18 -26.76 0.02
C GLU A 126 -18.90 -27.33 1.42
N LYS A 127 -18.09 -26.64 2.22
CA LYS A 127 -17.77 -27.03 3.61
C LYS A 127 -18.78 -26.54 4.65
N GLY A 128 -19.76 -25.71 4.28
CA GLY A 128 -20.67 -25.07 5.23
C GLY A 128 -20.00 -24.01 6.13
N GLU A 129 -18.85 -23.47 5.72
CA GLU A 129 -18.12 -22.43 6.44
C GLU A 129 -18.59 -21.02 6.03
N LYS A 130 -18.25 -20.00 6.85
CA LYS A 130 -18.57 -18.60 6.53
C LYS A 130 -17.85 -18.16 5.24
N CYS A 131 -18.64 -17.85 4.22
CA CYS A 131 -18.15 -17.41 2.92
C CYS A 131 -17.52 -15.99 3.00
N PRO A 132 -16.25 -15.80 2.62
CA PRO A 132 -15.62 -14.48 2.65
C PRO A 132 -16.12 -13.60 1.50
N THR A 133 -16.49 -12.35 1.79
CA THR A 133 -16.97 -11.39 0.77
C THR A 133 -15.88 -10.47 0.23
N LYS A 134 -14.73 -10.40 0.91
CA LYS A 134 -13.58 -9.58 0.54
C LYS A 134 -12.31 -10.42 0.46
N VAL A 135 -11.29 -9.91 -0.22
CA VAL A 135 -9.97 -10.55 -0.32
C VAL A 135 -9.32 -10.60 1.07
N THR A 136 -9.36 -11.78 1.68
CA THR A 136 -8.79 -12.04 3.02
C THR A 136 -7.41 -12.70 2.95
N ASN A 137 -6.80 -12.93 4.11
CA ASN A 137 -5.56 -13.73 4.19
C ASN A 137 -5.72 -15.15 3.63
N GLN A 138 -6.93 -15.72 3.68
CA GLN A 138 -7.21 -17.05 3.13
C GLN A 138 -7.04 -17.07 1.61
N VAL A 139 -7.48 -16.01 0.91
CA VAL A 139 -7.31 -15.87 -0.54
C VAL A 139 -5.82 -15.83 -0.91
N PHE A 140 -5.01 -15.06 -0.19
CA PHE A 140 -3.56 -15.01 -0.45
C PHE A 140 -2.85 -16.33 -0.17
N ARG A 141 -3.28 -17.09 0.84
CA ARG A 141 -2.75 -18.44 1.12
C ARG A 141 -3.15 -19.42 0.02
N HIS A 142 -4.41 -19.38 -0.41
CA HIS A 142 -4.93 -20.22 -1.49
C HIS A 142 -4.17 -19.94 -2.79
N ALA A 143 -4.02 -18.68 -3.20
CA ALA A 143 -3.22 -18.29 -4.37
C ALA A 143 -1.78 -18.83 -4.31
N LYS A 144 -1.13 -18.73 -3.13
CA LYS A 144 0.21 -19.32 -2.90
C LYS A 144 0.21 -20.85 -3.11
N HIS A 145 -0.81 -21.57 -2.62
CA HIS A 145 -0.90 -23.03 -2.76
C HIS A 145 -1.26 -23.47 -4.19
N THR A 146 -2.01 -22.66 -4.93
CA THR A 146 -2.38 -22.93 -6.35
C THR A 146 -1.28 -22.51 -7.34
N GLY A 147 -0.07 -22.21 -6.86
CA GLY A 147 1.09 -21.87 -7.71
C GLY A 147 1.21 -20.39 -8.10
N ALA A 148 0.29 -19.52 -7.68
CA ALA A 148 0.37 -18.07 -7.89
C ALA A 148 1.21 -17.38 -6.79
N GLY A 149 2.44 -17.87 -6.58
CA GLY A 149 3.35 -17.39 -5.54
C GLY A 149 3.79 -15.93 -5.68
N TYR A 150 3.63 -15.35 -6.87
CA TYR A 150 3.84 -13.93 -7.15
C TYR A 150 2.74 -13.04 -6.54
N ILE A 151 1.55 -13.54 -6.24
CA ILE A 151 0.53 -12.71 -5.58
C ILE A 151 0.83 -12.64 -4.08
N ASN A 152 1.01 -11.42 -3.55
CA ASN A 152 1.26 -11.21 -2.13
C ASN A 152 0.49 -10.01 -1.55
N LYS A 153 0.09 -10.13 -0.29
CA LYS A 153 -0.76 -9.16 0.41
C LYS A 153 -0.16 -7.75 0.48
N PRO A 154 1.12 -7.54 0.85
CA PRO A 154 1.70 -6.20 0.87
C PRO A 154 1.62 -5.49 -0.48
N LYS A 155 1.99 -6.19 -1.56
CA LYS A 155 1.95 -5.66 -2.94
C LYS A 155 0.52 -5.29 -3.36
N MET A 156 -0.44 -6.20 -3.18
CA MET A 156 -1.84 -5.95 -3.58
C MET A 156 -2.48 -4.82 -2.76
N ARG A 157 -2.09 -4.63 -1.48
CA ARG A 157 -2.56 -3.49 -0.69
C ARG A 157 -1.93 -2.17 -1.14
N HIS A 158 -0.70 -2.22 -1.64
CA HIS A 158 0.03 -1.02 -2.00
C HIS A 158 -0.58 -0.28 -3.20
N TYR A 159 -1.13 -1.02 -4.18
CA TYR A 159 -1.64 -0.46 -5.43
C TYR A 159 -3.16 -0.50 -5.59
N VAL A 160 -3.92 -0.86 -4.54
CA VAL A 160 -5.36 -1.07 -4.70
C VAL A 160 -6.11 0.21 -5.08
N HIS A 161 -5.60 1.39 -4.71
CA HIS A 161 -6.18 2.67 -5.17
C HIS A 161 -5.86 2.93 -6.65
N CYS A 162 -4.71 2.51 -7.16
CA CYS A 162 -4.42 2.57 -8.60
C CYS A 162 -5.41 1.68 -9.38
N TYR A 163 -5.67 0.47 -8.88
CA TYR A 163 -6.68 -0.41 -9.45
C TYR A 163 -8.10 0.17 -9.32
N ALA A 164 -8.41 0.83 -8.20
CA ALA A 164 -9.68 1.52 -8.03
C ALA A 164 -9.91 2.61 -9.07
N LEU A 165 -8.90 3.44 -9.33
CA LEU A 165 -8.96 4.45 -10.39
C LEU A 165 -9.22 3.78 -11.74
N HIS A 166 -8.47 2.72 -12.08
CA HIS A 166 -8.66 1.97 -13.32
C HIS A 166 -10.07 1.38 -13.49
N CYS A 167 -10.70 0.90 -12.42
CA CYS A 167 -12.05 0.32 -12.46
C CYS A 167 -13.17 1.36 -12.47
N LEU A 168 -12.95 2.56 -11.93
CA LEU A 168 -13.95 3.61 -11.83
C LEU A 168 -13.91 4.54 -13.05
N ASP A 169 -12.72 4.88 -13.50
CA ASP A 169 -12.47 5.74 -14.65
C ASP A 169 -11.22 5.26 -15.41
N ILE A 170 -11.46 4.41 -16.40
CA ILE A 170 -10.38 3.83 -17.22
C ILE A 170 -9.69 4.90 -18.07
N ASP A 171 -10.41 5.91 -18.53
CA ASP A 171 -9.88 6.97 -19.40
C ASP A 171 -8.94 7.87 -18.62
N GLN A 172 -9.34 8.28 -17.42
CA GLN A 172 -8.49 9.06 -16.52
C GLN A 172 -7.28 8.25 -16.03
N SER A 173 -7.46 6.96 -15.74
CA SER A 173 -6.34 6.05 -15.44
C SER A 173 -5.34 5.98 -16.60
N ASN A 174 -5.83 5.83 -17.84
CA ASN A 174 -5.01 5.73 -19.04
C ASN A 174 -4.28 7.04 -19.36
N ALA A 175 -4.98 8.17 -19.24
CA ALA A 175 -4.39 9.50 -19.39
C ALA A 175 -3.27 9.73 -18.36
N LEU A 176 -3.48 9.34 -17.10
CA LEU A 176 -2.48 9.47 -16.04
C LEU A 176 -1.25 8.58 -16.30
N ARG A 177 -1.45 7.35 -16.79
CA ARG A 177 -0.35 6.46 -17.19
C ARG A 177 0.48 7.06 -18.31
N LYS A 178 -0.17 7.57 -19.36
CA LYS A 178 0.50 8.22 -20.49
C LYS A 178 1.30 9.43 -20.03
N LEU A 179 0.70 10.33 -19.25
CA LEU A 179 1.34 11.53 -18.74
C LEU A 179 2.60 11.23 -17.93
N TYR A 180 2.54 10.25 -17.03
CA TYR A 180 3.69 9.90 -16.17
C TYR A 180 4.78 9.15 -16.93
N LYS A 181 4.42 8.37 -17.95
CA LYS A 181 5.39 7.74 -18.84
C LYS A 181 6.12 8.77 -19.70
N GLU A 182 5.40 9.71 -20.32
CA GLU A 182 5.98 10.78 -21.15
C GLU A 182 6.95 11.66 -20.34
N ARG A 183 6.65 11.90 -19.06
CA ARG A 183 7.53 12.61 -18.13
C ARG A 183 8.72 11.79 -17.62
N GLY A 184 8.77 10.49 -17.90
CA GLY A 184 9.81 9.59 -17.37
C GLY A 184 9.74 9.38 -15.85
N GLU A 185 8.55 9.53 -15.27
CA GLU A 185 8.35 9.45 -13.82
C GLU A 185 8.38 7.99 -13.31
N ASN A 186 8.77 7.83 -12.05
CA ASN A 186 8.79 6.52 -11.43
C ASN A 186 7.37 6.08 -10.98
N VAL A 187 7.20 4.76 -10.73
CA VAL A 187 5.92 4.18 -10.28
C VAL A 187 5.45 4.78 -8.96
N GLY A 188 6.36 5.22 -8.08
CA GLY A 188 5.99 5.87 -6.82
C GLY A 188 5.26 7.19 -7.04
N ALA A 189 5.76 8.02 -7.96
CA ALA A 189 5.14 9.29 -8.35
C ALA A 189 3.76 9.06 -9.00
N TRP A 190 3.68 8.17 -10.00
CA TRP A 190 2.41 7.78 -10.64
C TRP A 190 1.39 7.25 -9.61
N ARG A 191 1.83 6.35 -8.73
CA ARG A 191 0.99 5.79 -7.66
C ARG A 191 0.48 6.87 -6.72
N GLY A 192 1.31 7.83 -6.34
CA GLY A 192 0.91 8.97 -5.52
C GLY A 192 -0.15 9.82 -6.22
N ALA A 193 0.01 10.02 -7.53
CA ALA A 193 -0.92 10.79 -8.34
C ALA A 193 -2.31 10.15 -8.45
N CYS A 194 -2.42 8.82 -8.41
CA CYS A 194 -3.71 8.11 -8.46
C CYS A 194 -4.66 8.46 -7.29
N TYR A 195 -4.18 9.06 -6.20
CA TYR A 195 -5.05 9.48 -5.10
C TYR A 195 -5.92 10.68 -5.46
N TYR A 196 -5.40 11.66 -6.22
CA TYR A 196 -6.12 12.92 -6.47
C TYR A 196 -7.44 12.72 -7.21
N PRO A 197 -7.49 11.94 -8.30
CA PRO A 197 -8.75 11.78 -9.02
C PRO A 197 -9.78 10.96 -8.24
N LEU A 198 -9.35 10.00 -7.42
CA LEU A 198 -10.23 9.27 -6.51
C LEU A 198 -10.85 10.15 -5.43
N VAL A 199 -10.08 11.11 -4.90
CA VAL A 199 -10.61 12.09 -3.94
C VAL A 199 -11.63 13.00 -4.62
N ALA A 200 -11.39 13.43 -5.86
CA ALA A 200 -12.35 14.20 -6.64
C ALA A 200 -13.67 13.41 -6.84
N MET A 201 -13.59 12.15 -7.27
CA MET A 201 -14.77 11.27 -7.38
C MET A 201 -15.48 11.06 -6.03
N ALA A 202 -14.73 10.97 -4.92
CA ALA A 202 -15.34 10.87 -3.60
C ALA A 202 -16.12 12.13 -3.25
N ARG A 203 -15.58 13.31 -3.55
CA ARG A 203 -16.26 14.61 -3.34
C ARG A 203 -17.58 14.67 -4.10
N ASP A 204 -17.57 14.29 -5.38
CA ASP A 204 -18.76 14.28 -6.24
C ASP A 204 -19.83 13.28 -5.76
N ASN A 205 -19.42 12.31 -4.93
CA ASN A 205 -20.27 11.28 -4.37
C ASN A 205 -20.47 11.43 -2.85
N ASN A 206 -20.66 12.67 -2.39
CA ASN A 206 -20.94 12.99 -0.98
C ASN A 206 -19.90 12.46 0.02
N TRP A 207 -18.63 12.38 -0.40
CA TRP A 207 -17.51 11.81 0.36
C TRP A 207 -17.64 10.32 0.72
N ASP A 208 -18.59 9.60 0.14
CA ASP A 208 -18.81 8.16 0.39
C ASP A 208 -17.90 7.29 -0.51
N ILE A 209 -16.64 7.15 -0.10
CA ILE A 209 -15.67 6.29 -0.78
C ILE A 209 -15.96 4.80 -0.61
N GLU A 210 -16.57 4.39 0.51
CA GLU A 210 -16.92 2.99 0.75
C GLU A 210 -18.06 2.57 -0.19
N GLY A 211 -19.09 3.41 -0.36
CA GLY A 211 -20.15 3.21 -1.34
C GLY A 211 -19.65 3.22 -2.78
N LEU A 212 -18.65 4.04 -3.12
CA LEU A 212 -18.00 4.02 -4.43
C LEU A 212 -17.36 2.64 -4.72
N PHE A 213 -16.63 2.08 -3.75
CA PHE A 213 -16.02 0.75 -3.89
C PHE A 213 -17.07 -0.37 -3.92
N ASN A 214 -18.13 -0.28 -3.11
CA ASN A 214 -19.13 -1.34 -3.00
C ASN A 214 -20.08 -1.40 -4.22
N ARG A 215 -20.29 -0.29 -4.94
CA ARG A 215 -21.11 -0.26 -6.17
C ARG A 215 -20.42 -0.91 -7.36
N ASN A 216 -19.09 -0.86 -7.42
CA ASN A 216 -18.32 -1.47 -8.51
C ASN A 216 -18.07 -2.96 -8.23
N GLU A 217 -18.40 -3.83 -9.18
CA GLU A 217 -18.30 -5.27 -9.03
C GLU A 217 -16.88 -5.75 -8.72
N LYS A 218 -15.88 -5.20 -9.41
CA LYS A 218 -14.47 -5.56 -9.25
C LYS A 218 -13.87 -4.98 -7.96
N LEU A 219 -14.39 -3.86 -7.45
CA LEU A 219 -13.86 -3.20 -6.26
C LEU A 219 -14.53 -3.62 -4.95
N ARG A 220 -15.77 -4.14 -4.97
CA ARG A 220 -16.49 -4.50 -3.73
C ARG A 220 -15.73 -5.51 -2.88
N ILE A 221 -14.92 -6.36 -3.52
CA ILE A 221 -14.12 -7.40 -2.88
C ILE A 221 -12.86 -6.84 -2.19
N TRP A 222 -12.50 -5.59 -2.45
CA TRP A 222 -11.34 -4.94 -1.87
C TRP A 222 -11.74 -4.10 -0.65
N TYR A 223 -10.77 -3.88 0.23
CA TYR A 223 -10.89 -2.92 1.32
C TYR A 223 -10.38 -1.57 0.84
N VAL A 224 -11.10 -0.49 1.17
CA VAL A 224 -10.61 0.86 0.86
C VAL A 224 -9.30 1.10 1.63
N PRO A 225 -8.25 1.63 0.99
CA PRO A 225 -7.00 1.97 1.66
C PRO A 225 -7.18 3.00 2.75
N THR A 226 -6.53 2.78 3.90
CA THR A 226 -6.55 3.75 5.00
C THR A 226 -6.04 5.13 4.55
N LYS A 227 -4.99 5.17 3.71
CA LYS A 227 -4.47 6.44 3.18
C LYS A 227 -5.49 7.17 2.29
N LEU A 228 -6.27 6.45 1.48
CA LEU A 228 -7.31 7.04 0.65
C LEU A 228 -8.43 7.63 1.52
N ARG A 229 -8.92 6.88 2.51
CA ARG A 229 -9.91 7.39 3.49
C ARG A 229 -9.42 8.64 4.21
N GLN A 230 -8.17 8.64 4.68
CA GLN A 230 -7.57 9.80 5.34
C GLN A 230 -7.50 11.01 4.43
N LEU A 231 -7.11 10.84 3.16
CA LEU A 231 -7.07 11.94 2.20
C LEU A 231 -8.47 12.48 1.90
N CYS A 232 -9.46 11.62 1.71
CA CYS A 232 -10.85 12.06 1.55
C CYS A 232 -11.34 12.82 2.78
N HIS A 233 -11.02 12.39 3.99
CA HIS A 233 -11.42 13.09 5.21
C HIS A 233 -10.75 14.46 5.35
N VAL A 234 -9.42 14.52 5.15
CA VAL A 234 -8.66 15.79 5.20
C VAL A 234 -9.18 16.78 4.15
N GLU A 235 -9.46 16.30 2.94
CA GLU A 235 -10.00 17.14 1.88
C GLU A 235 -11.46 17.52 2.15
N LYS A 236 -12.29 16.66 2.77
CA LYS A 236 -13.63 17.05 3.22
C LYS A 236 -13.58 18.24 4.18
N VAL A 237 -12.74 18.15 5.22
CA VAL A 237 -12.59 19.21 6.23
C VAL A 237 -12.08 20.50 5.58
N LYS A 238 -11.11 20.44 4.66
CA LYS A 238 -10.60 21.63 3.96
C LYS A 238 -11.63 22.34 3.09
N TYR A 239 -12.54 21.61 2.45
CA TYR A 239 -13.51 22.17 1.50
C TYR A 239 -14.87 22.53 2.13
N GLY A 240 -15.04 22.35 3.44
CA GLY A 240 -16.16 22.92 4.19
C GLY A 240 -17.05 21.92 4.91
N GLU A 241 -16.56 21.41 6.03
CA GLU A 241 -17.27 21.34 7.33
C GLU A 241 -16.24 21.54 8.45
#